data_AF-A0A7X8MJF9-F1
#
_entry.id   AF-A0A7X8MJF9-F1
#
_cell.length_a   1.000
_cell.length_b   1.000
_cell.length_c   1.000
_cell.angle_alpha   90.00
_cell.angle_beta   90.00
_cell.angle_gamma   90.00
#
_symmetry.space_group_name_H-M   'P 1'
#
loop_
_entity.id
_entity.type
_entity.pdbx_description
1 polymer ?
#
loop_
_entity_poly.entity_id
_entity_poly.type
_entity_poly.pdbx_seq_one_letter_code
_entity_poly.pdbx_strand_id
1 'polypeptide(L)'
;MKFNDQIEDNDFTIADGRRKSEGSIKRIIMSLIDGEQPHTIKSMPKDKRNLIIYNLYKNKGLSKSVIERATGISRGTITRIIKQFETSQIMQ
;
A
#
# COMPACT_ATOMS: atom_id res chain seq x y z
N MET A 1 -23.98 18.49 19.79
CA MET A 1 -22.55 18.12 19.66
C MET A 1 -22.15 18.35 18.21
N LYS A 2 -21.27 19.32 17.92
CA LYS A 2 -20.66 19.48 16.60
C LYS A 2 -19.46 18.54 16.55
N PHE A 3 -19.57 17.44 15.81
CA PHE A 3 -18.41 16.60 15.51
C PHE A 3 -17.57 17.36 14.48
N ASN A 4 -16.47 17.90 14.97
CA ASN A 4 -15.44 18.52 14.15
C ASN A 4 -14.65 17.37 13.50
N ASP A 5 -15.20 16.77 12.43
CA ASP A 5 -14.43 15.88 11.57
C ASP A 5 -13.46 16.74 10.76
N GLN A 6 -12.41 17.21 11.45
CA GLN A 6 -11.17 17.55 10.78
C GLN A 6 -10.65 16.25 10.20
N ILE A 7 -11.03 15.99 8.96
CA ILE A 7 -10.31 15.09 8.07
C ILE A 7 -8.92 15.71 7.97
N GLU A 8 -8.01 15.32 8.85
CA GLU A 8 -6.59 15.54 8.63
C GLU A 8 -6.28 14.80 7.33
N ASP A 9 -6.27 15.55 6.23
CA ASP A 9 -5.66 15.14 4.97
C ASP A 9 -4.19 14.83 5.28
N ASN A 10 -3.96 13.60 5.75
CA ASN A 10 -2.65 13.06 6.03
C ASN A 10 -1.99 12.90 4.67
N ASP A 11 -1.35 13.96 4.20
CA ASP A 11 -0.56 13.94 2.99
C ASP A 11 0.51 12.86 3.10
N PHE A 12 0.43 11.88 2.20
CA PHE A 12 1.43 10.85 2.09
C PHE A 12 2.51 11.28 1.11
N THR A 13 3.75 11.39 1.58
CA THR A 13 4.91 11.52 0.70
C THR A 13 5.17 10.16 0.05
N ILE A 14 5.05 10.10 -1.27
CA ILE A 14 5.45 8.94 -2.08
C ILE A 14 6.87 9.15 -2.64
N ALA A 15 7.48 8.11 -3.18
CA ALA A 15 8.88 8.11 -3.62
C ALA A 15 9.24 9.21 -4.66
N ASP A 16 8.26 9.75 -5.40
CA ASP A 16 8.46 10.84 -6.36
C ASP A 16 8.49 12.25 -5.71
N GLY A 17 8.42 12.33 -4.38
CA GLY A 17 8.40 13.58 -3.62
C GLY A 17 7.04 14.29 -3.62
N ARG A 18 6.04 13.78 -4.34
CA ARG A 18 4.69 14.36 -4.38
C ARG A 18 3.90 13.93 -3.15
N ARG A 19 3.14 14.87 -2.61
CA ARG A 19 2.14 14.63 -1.57
C ARG A 19 0.89 14.06 -2.23
N LYS A 20 0.38 12.96 -1.71
CA LYS A 20 -0.90 12.37 -2.14
C LYS A 20 -1.84 12.23 -0.95
N SER A 21 -3.07 12.68 -1.12
CA SER A 21 -4.14 12.45 -0.16
C SER A 21 -4.48 10.96 -0.04
N GLU A 22 -5.08 10.57 1.08
CA GLU A 22 -5.54 9.20 1.31
C GLU A 22 -6.48 8.69 0.20
N GLY A 23 -7.41 9.54 -0.24
CA GLY A 23 -8.30 9.20 -1.35
C GLY A 23 -7.56 8.95 -2.68
N SER A 24 -6.43 9.63 -2.89
CA SER A 24 -5.58 9.39 -4.07
C SER A 24 -4.81 8.07 -3.95
N ILE A 25 -4.31 7.74 -2.76
CA ILE A 25 -3.71 6.42 -2.49
C ILE A 25 -4.73 5.31 -2.72
N LYS A 26 -5.94 5.46 -2.20
CA LYS A 26 -7.03 4.50 -2.37
C LYS A 26 -7.32 4.24 -3.84
N ARG A 27 -7.44 5.28 -4.66
CA ARG A 27 -7.65 5.17 -6.13
C ARG A 27 -6.50 4.45 -6.84
N ILE A 28 -5.25 4.73 -6.46
CA ILE A 28 -4.07 4.03 -7.01
C ILE A 28 -4.16 2.53 -6.71
N ILE A 29 -4.47 2.17 -5.46
CA ILE A 29 -4.58 0.76 -5.07
C ILE A 29 -5.74 0.10 -5.81
N MET A 30 -6.94 0.70 -5.81
CA MET A 30 -8.11 0.20 -6.54
C MET A 30 -7.81 -0.06 -8.02
N SER A 31 -7.07 0.84 -8.68
CA SER A 31 -6.66 0.66 -10.09
C SER A 31 -5.75 -0.56 -10.32
N LEU A 32 -5.05 -1.03 -9.29
CA LEU A 32 -4.17 -2.21 -9.36
C LEU A 32 -4.90 -3.51 -8.99
N ILE A 33 -6.07 -3.43 -8.36
CA ILE A 33 -6.84 -4.58 -7.88
C ILE A 33 -8.25 -4.61 -8.47
N ASP A 34 -8.39 -4.22 -9.75
CA ASP A 34 -9.63 -4.31 -10.51
C ASP A 34 -10.83 -3.58 -9.87
N GLY A 35 -10.56 -2.48 -9.17
CA GLY A 35 -11.58 -1.67 -8.49
C GLY A 35 -11.97 -2.16 -7.09
N GLU A 36 -11.40 -3.27 -6.61
CA GLU A 36 -11.64 -3.75 -5.25
C GLU A 36 -11.11 -2.77 -4.19
N GLN A 37 -11.66 -2.85 -2.98
CA GLN A 37 -11.21 -2.00 -1.88
C GLN A 37 -9.85 -2.45 -1.33
N PRO A 38 -8.94 -1.53 -0.97
CA PRO A 38 -7.60 -1.89 -0.50
C PRO A 38 -7.52 -2.91 0.66
N HIS A 39 -8.52 -2.92 1.54
CA HIS A 39 -8.58 -3.87 2.66
C HIS A 39 -8.84 -5.32 2.22
N THR A 40 -9.35 -5.56 0.99
CA THR A 40 -9.57 -6.92 0.47
C THR A 40 -8.25 -7.63 0.18
N ILE A 41 -7.15 -6.90 -0.03
CA ILE A 41 -5.82 -7.43 -0.30
C ILE A 41 -5.39 -8.44 0.78
N LYS A 42 -5.76 -8.22 2.05
CA LYS A 42 -5.43 -9.12 3.16
C LYS A 42 -6.02 -10.53 2.99
N SER A 43 -7.20 -10.62 2.36
CA SER A 43 -7.94 -11.86 2.14
C SER A 43 -7.59 -12.56 0.82
N MET A 44 -6.78 -11.93 -0.04
CA MET A 44 -6.34 -12.52 -1.30
C MET A 44 -5.37 -13.69 -1.08
N PRO A 45 -5.24 -14.62 -2.06
CA PRO A 45 -4.22 -15.65 -2.05
C PRO A 45 -2.83 -15.08 -1.79
N LYS A 46 -2.03 -15.80 -1.00
CA LYS A 46 -0.73 -15.32 -0.48
C LYS A 46 0.18 -14.76 -1.57
N ASP A 47 0.29 -15.45 -2.70
CA ASP A 47 1.19 -15.07 -3.78
C ASP A 47 0.70 -13.80 -4.48
N LYS A 48 -0.60 -13.73 -4.80
CA LYS A 48 -1.25 -12.53 -5.36
C LYS A 48 -1.10 -11.33 -4.42
N ARG A 49 -1.42 -11.50 -3.14
CA ARG A 49 -1.28 -10.47 -2.10
C ARG A 49 0.16 -9.95 -2.03
N ASN A 50 1.12 -10.86 -1.96
CA ASN A 50 2.52 -10.49 -1.80
C ASN A 50 3.04 -9.72 -3.04
N LEU A 51 2.65 -10.15 -4.24
CA LEU A 51 2.97 -9.45 -5.49
C LEU A 51 2.37 -8.03 -5.52
N ILE A 52 1.10 -7.86 -5.14
CA ILE A 52 0.45 -6.54 -5.06
C ILE A 52 1.20 -5.63 -4.08
N ILE A 53 1.53 -6.12 -2.88
CA ILE A 53 2.29 -5.35 -1.87
C ILE A 53 3.64 -4.91 -2.43
N TYR A 54 4.35 -5.82 -3.10
CA TYR A 54 5.63 -5.48 -3.71
C TYR A 54 5.50 -4.42 -4.80
N ASN A 55 4.50 -4.54 -5.68
CA ASN A 55 4.24 -3.55 -6.74
C ASN A 55 3.83 -2.17 -6.18
N LEU A 56 3.04 -2.13 -5.10
CA LEU A 56 2.71 -0.88 -4.41
C LEU A 56 3.95 -0.19 -3.85
N TYR A 57 4.88 -0.96 -3.28
CA TYR A 57 6.13 -0.43 -2.77
C TYR A 57 7.07 0.01 -3.91
N LYS A 58 7.40 -0.91 -4.82
CA LYS A 58 8.46 -0.72 -5.82
C LYS A 58 8.03 0.14 -7.00
N ASN A 59 6.85 -0.12 -7.56
CA ASN A 59 6.40 0.50 -8.81
C ASN A 59 5.57 1.77 -8.55
N LYS A 60 4.82 1.82 -7.44
CA LYS A 60 4.04 2.99 -7.05
C LYS A 60 4.72 3.87 -6.00
N GLY A 61 5.85 3.45 -5.44
CA GLY A 61 6.62 4.24 -4.50
C GLY A 61 5.91 4.50 -3.17
N LEU A 62 4.94 3.66 -2.79
CA LEU A 62 4.23 3.82 -1.53
C LEU A 62 5.10 3.38 -0.35
N SER A 63 5.09 4.16 0.73
CA SER A 63 5.80 3.78 1.95
C SER A 63 5.10 2.60 2.65
N LYS A 64 5.85 1.85 3.46
CA LYS A 64 5.31 0.70 4.20
C LYS A 64 4.16 1.09 5.15
N SER A 65 4.18 2.31 5.70
CA SER A 65 3.11 2.82 6.56
C SER A 65 1.85 3.21 5.78
N VAL A 66 1.99 3.69 4.54
CA VAL A 66 0.85 3.92 3.62
C VAL A 66 0.18 2.60 3.30
N ILE A 67 0.98 1.59 2.93
CA ILE A 67 0.48 0.27 2.56
C ILE A 67 -0.22 -0.39 3.77
N GLU A 68 0.35 -0.30 4.97
CA GLU A 68 -0.28 -0.81 6.19
C GLU A 68 -1.63 -0.14 6.45
N ARG A 69 -1.69 1.20 6.43
CA ARG A 69 -2.94 1.94 6.64
C ARG A 69 -4.01 1.58 5.62
N ALA A 70 -3.64 1.48 4.35
CA ALA A 70 -4.60 1.20 3.29
C ALA A 70 -5.09 -0.27 3.29
N THR A 71 -4.21 -1.24 3.60
CA THR A 71 -4.51 -2.67 3.43
C THR A 71 -4.85 -3.39 4.74
N GLY A 72 -4.54 -2.81 5.89
CA GLY A 72 -4.65 -3.47 7.20
C GLY A 72 -3.63 -4.60 7.42
N ILE A 73 -2.59 -4.67 6.59
CA ILE A 73 -1.51 -5.66 6.69
C ILE A 73 -0.37 -5.08 7.50
N SER A 74 0.09 -5.80 8.51
CA SER A 74 1.13 -5.29 9.42
C SER A 74 2.43 -4.95 8.70
N ARG A 75 3.08 -3.86 9.13
CA ARG A 75 4.41 -3.44 8.65
C ARG A 75 5.47 -4.54 8.65
N GLY A 76 5.45 -5.43 9.65
CA GLY A 76 6.37 -6.56 9.72
C GLY A 76 6.17 -7.53 8.57
N THR A 77 4.90 -7.83 8.24
CA THR A 77 4.53 -8.67 7.10
C THR A 77 4.93 -8.01 5.78
N ILE A 78 4.64 -6.72 5.61
CA ILE A 78 5.03 -5.95 4.42
C ILE A 78 6.56 -5.98 4.24
N THR A 79 7.32 -5.74 5.30
CA THR A 79 8.79 -5.75 5.26
C THR A 79 9.34 -7.12 4.86
N ARG A 80 8.77 -8.20 5.42
CA ARG A 80 9.17 -9.56 5.07
C ARG A 80 8.91 -9.87 3.59
N ILE A 81 7.77 -9.43 3.06
CA ILE A 81 7.42 -9.61 1.65
C ILE A 81 8.40 -8.86 0.74
N ILE A 82 8.68 -7.58 1.04
CA ILE A 82 9.62 -6.78 0.25
C ILE A 82 10.99 -7.46 0.19
N LYS A 83 11.52 -7.88 1.35
CA LYS A 83 12.79 -8.60 1.42
C LYS A 83 12.79 -9.88 0.59
N GLN A 84 11.71 -10.67 0.68
CA GLN A 84 11.58 -11.92 -0.08
C GLN A 84 11.69 -11.67 -1.60
N PHE A 85 11.01 -10.65 -2.11
CA PHE A 85 11.07 -10.31 -3.54
C PHE A 85 12.43 -9.74 -3.96
N GLU A 86 13.03 -8.86 -3.15
CA GLU A 86 14.36 -8.29 -3.43
C GLU A 86 15.44 -9.38 -3.46
N THR A 87 15.42 -10.33 -2.52
CA THR A 87 16.34 -11.47 -2.53
C THR A 87 16.14 -12.36 -3.75
N SER A 88 14.89 -12.65 -4.14
CA SER A 88 14.62 -13.46 -5.34
C SER A 88 15.03 -12.80 -6.65
N GLN A 89 15.03 -11.46 -6.74
CA GLN A 89 15.45 -10.72 -7.94
C GLN A 89 16.98 -10.60 -8.07
N ILE A 90 17.72 -10.68 -6.97
CA ILE A 90 19.20 -10.72 -6.98
C ILE A 90 19.71 -12.10 -7.44
N MET A 91 18.87 -13.14 -7.35
CA MET A 91 19.21 -14.52 -7.72
C MET A 91 18.83 -14.88 -9.18
N GLN A 92 18.39 -13.90 -9.98
CA GLN A 92 18.14 -14.04 -11.41
C GLN A 92 19.14 -13.19 -12.19
#